data_AF-A0A847VI66-F1
#
_entry.id   AF-A0A847VI66-F1
#
_cell.length_a   1.000
_cell.length_b   1.000
_cell.length_c   1.000
_cell.angle_alpha   90.00
_cell.angle_beta   90.00
_cell.angle_gamma   90.00
#
_symmetry.space_group_name_H-M   'P 1'
#
loop_
_entity.id
_entity.type
_entity.pdbx_description
1 polymer ?
#
loop_
_entity_poly.entity_id
_entity_poly.type
_entity_poly.pdbx_seq_one_letter_code
_entity_poly.pdbx_strand_id
1 'polypeptide(L)'
;MSTIPLTRRGAEKLRTELHRLKTVERHAVIQAIAEARAQGDLSENAEYEAAKDRQGFIEGRIKEVEGKLAAAQVIDPAGLDAGGRIVFGATVELEDEDSG
;
A
#
# COMPACT_ATOMS: atom_id res chain seq x y z
N MET A 1 7.33 -7.14 -19.67
CA MET A 1 6.88 -6.38 -18.49
C MET A 1 7.95 -6.52 -17.41
N SER A 2 8.34 -5.42 -16.78
CA SER A 2 9.30 -5.40 -15.67
C SER A 2 8.64 -5.95 -14.41
N THR A 3 9.22 -6.99 -13.80
CA THR A 3 8.77 -7.53 -12.52
C THR A 3 9.27 -6.63 -11.38
N ILE A 4 8.44 -6.43 -10.36
CA ILE A 4 8.79 -5.68 -9.16
C ILE A 4 9.16 -6.70 -8.07
N PRO A 5 10.44 -6.80 -7.67
CA PRO A 5 10.82 -7.70 -6.58
C PRO A 5 10.22 -7.18 -5.28
N LEU A 6 9.53 -8.07 -4.56
CA LEU A 6 8.87 -7.78 -3.29
C LEU A 6 9.22 -8.87 -2.29
N THR A 7 9.55 -8.50 -1.06
CA THR A 7 9.72 -9.51 -0.01
C THR A 7 8.37 -10.14 0.34
N ARG A 8 8.35 -11.39 0.82
CA ARG A 8 7.13 -12.04 1.33
C ARG A 8 6.39 -11.15 2.33
N ARG A 9 7.12 -10.59 3.30
CA ARG A 9 6.56 -9.64 4.30
C ARG A 9 5.96 -8.39 3.64
N GLY A 10 6.63 -7.82 2.64
CA GLY A 10 6.13 -6.65 1.92
C GLY A 10 4.83 -6.93 1.17
N ALA A 11 4.76 -8.08 0.47
CA ALA A 11 3.56 -8.50 -0.24
C ALA A 11 2.37 -8.71 0.70
N GLU A 12 2.56 -9.34 1.86
CA GLU A 12 1.49 -9.52 2.86
C GLU A 12 1.00 -8.20 3.45
N LYS A 13 1.89 -7.24 3.70
CA LYS A 13 1.50 -5.89 4.14
C LYS A 13 0.64 -5.19 3.09
N LEU A 14 1.04 -5.25 1.81
CA LEU A 14 0.27 -4.66 0.71
C LEU A 14 -1.09 -5.35 0.54
N ARG A 15 -1.18 -6.68 0.70
CA ARG A 15 -2.46 -7.41 0.68
C ARG A 15 -3.38 -6.98 1.81
N THR A 16 -2.82 -6.85 3.02
CA THR A 16 -3.58 -6.40 4.21
C THR A 16 -4.08 -4.96 4.03
N GLU A 17 -3.22 -4.07 3.54
CA GLU A 17 -3.58 -2.69 3.22
C GLU A 17 -4.70 -2.64 2.16
N LEU A 18 -4.53 -3.38 1.06
CA LEU A 18 -5.53 -3.46 0.00
C LEU A 18 -6.89 -3.97 0.50
N HIS A 19 -6.86 -5.00 1.35
CA HIS A 19 -8.08 -5.54 1.95
C HIS A 19 -8.80 -4.48 2.79
N ARG A 20 -8.08 -3.78 3.67
CA ARG A 20 -8.62 -2.69 4.50
C ARG A 20 -9.20 -1.56 3.64
N LEU A 21 -8.48 -1.14 2.60
CA LEU A 21 -8.91 -0.09 1.69
C LEU A 21 -10.23 -0.46 1.00
N LYS A 22 -10.36 -1.69 0.49
CA LYS A 22 -11.54 -2.14 -0.26
C LYS A 22 -12.75 -2.47 0.63
N THR A 23 -12.52 -3.02 1.81
CA THR A 23 -13.61 -3.52 2.69
C THR A 23 -14.07 -2.50 3.71
N VAL A 24 -13.19 -1.63 4.20
CA VAL A 24 -13.51 -0.67 5.25
C VAL A 24 -13.55 0.74 4.68
N GLU A 25 -12.43 1.23 4.16
CA GLU A 25 -12.32 2.67 3.85
C GLU A 25 -13.15 3.10 2.65
N ARG A 26 -13.20 2.29 1.59
CA ARG A 26 -14.03 2.55 0.41
C ARG A 26 -15.51 2.63 0.78
N HIS A 27 -16.01 1.75 1.64
CA HIS A 27 -17.40 1.82 2.10
C HIS A 27 -17.63 3.04 2.98
N ALA A 28 -16.73 3.33 3.92
CA ALA A 28 -16.84 4.49 4.80
C ALA A 28 -16.89 5.81 4.02
N VAL A 29 -16.05 5.99 2.98
CA VAL A 29 -16.06 7.22 2.20
C VAL A 29 -17.31 7.35 1.32
N ILE A 30 -17.85 6.25 0.81
CA ILE A 30 -19.13 6.25 0.08
C ILE A 30 -20.27 6.71 0.99
N GLN A 31 -20.31 6.22 2.23
CA GLN A 31 -21.32 6.65 3.21
C GLN A 31 -21.15 8.13 3.58
N ALA A 32 -19.93 8.59 3.84
CA ALA A 32 -19.66 10.01 4.13
C ALA A 32 -20.12 10.94 2.98
N ILE A 33 -19.89 10.55 1.72
CA ILE A 33 -20.38 11.29 0.55
C ILE A 33 -21.91 11.29 0.51
N ALA A 34 -22.56 10.16 0.81
CA ALA A 34 -24.02 10.06 0.81
C ALA A 34 -24.65 10.92 1.91
N GLU A 35 -24.08 10.91 3.11
CA GLU A 35 -24.50 11.73 4.25
C GLU A 35 -24.33 13.23 3.94
N ALA A 36 -23.18 13.64 3.41
CA ALA A 36 -22.96 15.03 3.02
C ALA A 36 -23.95 15.49 1.93
N ARG A 37 -24.28 14.62 0.97
CA ARG A 37 -25.31 14.89 -0.05
C ARG A 37 -26.72 15.06 0.52
N ALA A 38 -27.04 14.36 1.60
CA ALA A 38 -28.36 14.47 2.24
C ALA A 38 -28.58 15.84 2.91
N GLN A 39 -27.51 16.61 3.17
CA GLN A 39 -27.61 17.94 3.79
C GLN A 39 -28.08 19.04 2.81
N GLY A 40 -28.24 18.74 1.52
CA GLY A 40 -28.99 19.55 0.56
C GLY A 40 -28.20 20.69 -0.08
N ASP A 41 -27.48 21.50 0.70
CA ASP A 41 -26.54 22.49 0.16
C ASP A 41 -25.15 21.85 0.03
N LEU A 42 -24.74 21.64 -1.23
CA LEU A 42 -23.45 21.03 -1.58
C LEU A 42 -22.43 22.06 -2.03
N SER A 43 -22.86 23.31 -2.27
CA SER A 43 -22.01 24.33 -2.90
C SER A 43 -20.97 24.92 -1.95
N GLU A 44 -21.24 24.88 -0.65
CA GLU A 44 -20.31 25.28 0.43
C GLU A 44 -20.01 24.15 1.42
N ASN A 45 -20.33 22.91 1.08
CA ASN A 45 -20.20 21.77 2.00
C ASN A 45 -18.76 21.26 2.04
N ALA A 46 -18.00 21.75 3.03
CA ALA A 46 -16.62 21.35 3.25
C ALA A 46 -16.46 19.84 3.49
N GLU A 47 -17.44 19.21 4.15
CA GLU A 47 -17.45 17.76 4.38
C GLU A 47 -17.62 16.97 3.06
N TYR A 48 -18.41 17.48 2.11
CA TYR A 48 -18.58 16.86 0.80
C TYR A 48 -17.28 16.89 -0.01
N GLU A 49 -16.64 18.06 -0.11
CA GLU A 49 -15.36 18.21 -0.81
C GLU A 49 -14.27 17.34 -0.17
N ALA A 50 -14.15 17.37 1.16
CA ALA A 50 -13.19 16.53 1.88
C ALA A 50 -13.44 15.02 1.65
N ALA A 51 -14.71 14.59 1.62
CA ALA A 51 -15.06 13.21 1.35
C ALA A 51 -14.76 12.81 -0.11
N LYS A 52 -14.95 13.71 -1.08
CA LYS A 52 -14.59 13.52 -2.49
C LYS A 52 -13.09 13.40 -2.69
N ASP A 53 -12.29 14.25 -2.05
CA ASP A 53 -10.83 14.18 -2.09
C ASP A 53 -10.32 12.88 -1.48
N ARG A 54 -10.88 12.50 -0.32
CA ARG A 54 -10.55 11.23 0.34
C ARG A 54 -10.90 10.03 -0.53
N GLN A 55 -12.02 10.07 -1.25
CA GLN A 55 -12.39 9.03 -2.21
C GLN A 55 -11.33 8.93 -3.31
N GLY A 56 -10.92 10.07 -3.89
CA GLY A 56 -9.87 10.10 -4.90
C GLY A 56 -8.55 9.49 -4.43
N PHE A 57 -8.14 9.82 -3.20
CA PHE A 57 -6.94 9.24 -2.58
C PHE A 57 -7.05 7.72 -2.39
N ILE A 58 -8.16 7.24 -1.83
CA ILE A 58 -8.39 5.81 -1.60
C ILE A 58 -8.37 5.04 -2.93
N GLU A 59 -9.07 5.51 -3.96
CA GLU A 59 -9.09 4.84 -5.26
C GLU A 59 -7.73 4.86 -5.96
N GLY A 60 -7.00 5.99 -5.87
CA GLY A 60 -5.63 6.10 -6.36
C GLY A 60 -4.71 5.08 -5.68
N ARG A 61 -4.81 4.97 -4.35
CA ARG A 61 -4.01 4.03 -3.57
C ARG A 61 -4.35 2.58 -3.87
N ILE A 62 -5.62 2.24 -4.02
CA ILE A 62 -6.06 0.89 -4.41
C ILE A 62 -5.44 0.51 -5.76
N LYS A 63 -5.55 1.39 -6.76
CA LYS A 63 -4.99 1.15 -8.10
C LYS A 63 -3.48 0.96 -8.06
N GLU A 64 -2.77 1.78 -7.29
CA GLU A 64 -1.33 1.67 -7.10
C GLU A 64 -0.93 0.32 -6.49
N VAL A 65 -1.59 -0.08 -5.40
CA VAL A 65 -1.29 -1.33 -4.69
C VAL A 65 -1.65 -2.55 -5.53
N GLU A 66 -2.79 -2.54 -6.22
CA GLU A 66 -3.16 -3.61 -7.15
C GLU A 66 -2.15 -3.74 -8.29
N GLY A 67 -1.70 -2.62 -8.88
CA GLY A 67 -0.66 -2.62 -9.90
C GLY A 67 0.67 -3.19 -9.41
N LYS A 68 1.11 -2.79 -8.20
CA LYS A 68 2.33 -3.31 -7.57
C LYS A 68 2.23 -4.81 -7.30
N LEU A 69 1.10 -5.29 -6.77
CA LEU A 69 0.87 -6.71 -6.50
C LEU A 69 0.77 -7.54 -7.79
N ALA A 70 0.19 -6.99 -8.87
CA ALA A 70 0.08 -7.68 -10.15
C ALA A 70 1.44 -7.86 -10.85
N ALA A 71 2.36 -6.90 -10.69
CA ALA A 71 3.72 -7.00 -11.21
C ALA A 71 4.71 -7.64 -10.22
N ALA A 72 4.24 -8.07 -9.04
CA ALA A 72 5.11 -8.52 -7.95
C ALA A 72 5.75 -9.88 -8.24
N GLN A 73 7.07 -9.94 -8.08
CA GLN A 73 7.79 -11.19 -7.90
C GLN A 73 8.14 -11.32 -6.42
N VAL A 74 7.46 -12.23 -5.72
CA VAL A 74 7.67 -12.43 -4.29
C VAL A 74 8.95 -13.23 -4.06
N ILE A 75 9.92 -12.62 -3.40
CA ILE A 75 11.23 -13.19 -3.06
C ILE A 75 11.29 -13.41 -1.55
N ASP A 76 11.80 -14.58 -1.16
CA ASP A 76 12.08 -14.92 0.22
C ASP A 76 13.61 -14.92 0.44
N PRO A 77 14.18 -13.87 1.05
CA PRO A 77 15.62 -13.75 1.19
C PRO A 77 16.22 -14.82 2.11
N ALA A 78 15.45 -15.35 3.06
CA ALA A 78 15.92 -16.33 4.04
C ALA A 78 16.21 -17.71 3.42
N GLY A 79 15.60 -18.02 2.28
CA GLY A 79 15.81 -19.27 1.54
C GLY A 79 16.73 -19.12 0.33
N LEU A 80 17.30 -17.93 0.09
CA LEU A 80 18.10 -17.68 -1.10
C LEU A 80 19.58 -17.98 -0.80
N ASP A 81 20.13 -19.02 -1.44
CA ASP A 81 21.58 -19.21 -1.45
C ASP A 81 22.21 -18.22 -2.46
N ALA A 82 22.75 -17.13 -1.93
CA ALA A 82 23.40 -16.09 -2.70
C ALA A 82 24.92 -16.30 -2.88
N GLY A 83 25.47 -17.42 -2.41
CA GLY A 83 26.91 -17.72 -2.53
C GLY A 83 27.81 -16.63 -1.97
N GLY A 84 27.44 -16.05 -0.81
CA GLY A 84 28.18 -14.97 -0.15
C GLY A 84 27.95 -13.57 -0.72
N ARG A 85 27.03 -13.38 -1.67
CA ARG A 85 26.69 -12.05 -2.22
C ARG A 85 25.53 -11.41 -1.46
N ILE A 86 25.58 -10.09 -1.32
CA ILE A 86 24.45 -9.29 -0.82
C ILE A 86 23.44 -9.12 -1.96
N VAL A 87 22.21 -9.58 -1.76
CA VAL A 87 21.13 -9.61 -2.76
C VAL A 87 19.88 -8.87 -2.26
N PHE A 88 18.88 -8.73 -3.13
CA PHE A 88 17.63 -8.06 -2.77
C PHE A 88 16.97 -8.68 -1.52
N GLY A 89 16.71 -7.83 -0.52
CA GLY A 89 16.10 -8.24 0.74
C GLY A 89 17.05 -8.91 1.74
N ALA A 90 18.36 -8.97 1.45
CA ALA A 90 19.35 -9.44 2.41
C ALA A 90 19.37 -8.54 3.66
N THR A 91 19.46 -9.17 4.83
CA THR A 91 19.79 -8.50 6.09
C THR A 91 21.25 -8.79 6.36
N VAL A 92 22.05 -7.75 6.57
CA VAL A 92 23.49 -7.85 6.84
C VAL A 92 23.78 -7.27 8.21
N GLU A 93 24.62 -7.95 8.96
CA GLU A 93 25.25 -7.42 10.15
C GLU A 93 26.59 -6.83 9.73
N LEU A 94 26.85 -5.61 10.17
CA LEU A 94 28.09 -4.89 9.92
C LEU A 94 28.78 -4.69 11.27
N GLU A 95 30.09 -4.84 11.26
CA GLU A 95 30.97 -4.61 12.40
C GLU A 95 31.80 -3.35 12.10
N ASP A 96 32.08 -2.54 13.11
CA ASP A 96 32.89 -1.33 12.91
C ASP A 96 34.37 -1.72 12.95
N GLU A 97 35.13 -1.32 11.93
CA GLU A 97 36.53 -1.75 11.77
C GLU A 97 37.42 -1.27 12.93
N ASP A 98 37.08 -0.16 13.57
CA ASP A 98 37.87 0.43 14.66
C ASP A 98 37.54 -0.15 16.04
N SER A 99 36.32 -0.65 16.24
CA SER A 99 35.85 -1.06 17.56
C SER A 99 35.46 -2.53 17.72
N GLY A 100 35.31 -3.28 16.62
CA GLY A 100 34.60 -4.57 16.65
C GLY A 100 33.12 -4.33 16.92
#